data_AF-M4MBV6-F1
#
_entry.id   AF-M4MBV6-F1
#
_cell.length_a   1.000
_cell.length_b   1.000
_cell.length_c   1.000
_cell.angle_alpha   90.00
_cell.angle_beta   90.00
_cell.angle_gamma   90.00
#
_symmetry.space_group_name_H-M   'P 1'
#
loop_
_entity.id
_entity.type
_entity.pdbx_description
1 polymer ?
#
loop_
_entity_poly.entity_id
_entity_poly.type
_entity_poly.pdbx_seq_one_letter_code
_entity_poly.pdbx_strand_id
1 'polypeptide(L)'
;MTVQHVREICDIADKYCDGYVRFTTRNNIEFLVDSPEKLEALKKDLESRKFVGGSYKFPIGGTGAGVTNIVHTQGYIHCHTPATDASSMVKAVADELFEEFQSMKLPAKVRVSMACCLNMCTAPH
;
A
#
# COMPACT_ATOMS: atom_id res chain seq x y z
N MET A 1 10.26 -1.26 -1.25
CA MET A 1 9.97 -1.31 -2.70
C MET A 1 11.30 -1.32 -3.45
N THR A 2 11.46 -2.19 -4.46
CA THR A 2 12.68 -2.25 -5.30
C THR A 2 12.47 -1.49 -6.61
N VAL A 3 13.55 -1.20 -7.34
CA VAL A 3 13.48 -0.58 -8.68
C VAL A 3 12.70 -1.43 -9.68
N GLN A 4 12.72 -2.76 -9.55
CA GLN A 4 11.94 -3.65 -10.41
C GLN A 4 10.44 -3.49 -10.16
N HIS A 5 10.03 -3.31 -8.90
CA HIS A 5 8.63 -3.07 -8.57
C HIS A 5 8.16 -1.70 -9.05
N VAL A 6 9.02 -0.68 -9.00
CA VAL A 6 8.73 0.65 -9.60
C VAL A 6 8.54 0.54 -11.11
N ARG A 7 9.42 -0.20 -11.81
CA ARG A 7 9.26 -0.44 -13.25
C ARG A 7 7.95 -1.16 -13.57
N GLU A 8 7.58 -2.16 -12.78
CA GLU A 8 6.31 -2.86 -12.95
C GLU A 8 5.09 -1.93 -12.73
N ILE A 9 5.18 -0.96 -11.82
CA ILE A 9 4.17 0.10 -11.66
C ILE A 9 4.09 0.96 -12.93
N CYS A 10 5.24 1.37 -13.48
CA CYS A 10 5.30 2.13 -14.73
C CYS A 10 4.73 1.33 -15.91
N ASP A 11 5.05 0.04 -16.03
CA ASP A 11 4.54 -0.82 -17.11
C ASP A 11 2.99 -0.92 -17.08
N ILE A 12 2.40 -0.96 -15.87
CA ILE A 12 0.95 -0.93 -15.70
C ILE A 12 0.39 0.45 -16.09
N ALA A 13 1.04 1.53 -15.66
CA ALA A 13 0.63 2.90 -16.00
C ALA A 13 0.68 3.15 -17.50
N ASP A 14 1.73 2.71 -18.20
CA ASP A 14 1.86 2.83 -19.65
C ASP A 14 0.78 2.02 -20.39
N LYS A 15 0.42 0.84 -19.86
CA LYS A 15 -0.56 -0.05 -20.49
C LYS A 15 -2.01 0.43 -20.33
N TYR A 16 -2.36 1.04 -19.20
CA TYR A 16 -3.76 1.34 -18.86
C TYR A 16 -4.06 2.83 -18.64
N CYS A 17 -3.06 3.63 -18.29
CA CYS A 17 -3.21 4.96 -17.72
C CYS A 17 -2.39 6.03 -18.46
N ASP A 18 -2.05 5.80 -19.73
CA ASP A 18 -1.26 6.73 -20.58
C ASP A 18 0.08 7.17 -19.93
N GLY A 19 0.67 6.28 -19.13
CA GLY A 19 1.93 6.51 -18.40
C GLY A 19 1.78 7.29 -17.09
N TYR A 20 0.55 7.64 -16.68
CA TYR A 20 0.29 8.37 -15.45
C TYR A 20 0.00 7.46 -14.27
N VAL A 21 0.66 7.74 -13.14
CA VAL A 21 0.42 7.09 -11.85
C VAL A 21 0.69 8.10 -10.75
N ARG A 22 -0.03 8.00 -9.63
CA ARG A 22 0.23 8.82 -8.44
C ARG A 22 0.34 7.99 -7.18
N PHE A 23 0.98 8.56 -6.18
CA PHE A 23 1.03 8.03 -4.83
C PHE A 23 0.17 8.87 -3.89
N THR A 24 -0.49 8.24 -2.93
CA THR A 24 -1.28 8.92 -1.90
C THR A 24 -0.40 9.37 -0.74
N THR A 25 -0.94 10.22 0.13
CA THR A 25 -0.27 10.63 1.38
C THR A 25 -0.07 9.49 2.38
N ARG A 26 -0.60 8.29 2.10
CA ARG A 26 -0.37 7.07 2.89
C ARG A 26 0.35 5.98 2.09
N ASN A 27 1.10 6.40 1.07
CA ASN A 27 1.97 5.53 0.27
C ASN A 27 1.24 4.42 -0.51
N ASN A 28 -0.07 4.58 -0.75
CA ASN A 28 -0.78 3.74 -1.72
C ASN A 28 -0.52 4.25 -3.13
N ILE A 29 -0.73 3.37 -4.11
CA ILE A 29 -0.61 3.66 -5.54
C ILE A 29 -2.02 3.84 -6.10
N GLU A 30 -2.22 4.85 -6.92
CA GLU A 30 -3.47 5.06 -7.66
C GLU A 30 -3.19 5.15 -9.16
N PHE A 31 -3.93 4.32 -9.90
CA PHE A 31 -4.00 4.30 -11.34
C PHE A 31 -5.32 4.94 -11.77
N LEU A 32 -5.27 5.87 -12.72
CA LEU A 32 -6.45 6.59 -13.19
C LEU A 32 -6.73 6.21 -14.64
N VAL A 33 -7.99 5.92 -14.94
CA VAL A 33 -8.46 5.56 -16.28
C VAL A 33 -9.71 6.37 -16.62
N ASP A 34 -9.97 6.53 -17.91
CA ASP A 34 -11.05 7.35 -18.46
C ASP A 34 -12.28 6.53 -18.92
N SER A 35 -12.22 5.19 -18.86
CA SER A 35 -13.31 4.32 -19.30
C SER A 35 -13.56 3.12 -18.36
N PRO A 36 -14.82 2.65 -18.24
CA PRO A 36 -15.15 1.45 -17.47
C PRO A 36 -14.47 0.17 -17.99
N GLU A 37 -14.29 0.04 -19.29
CA GLU A 37 -13.64 -1.13 -19.90
C GLU A 37 -12.17 -1.23 -19.51
N LYS A 38 -11.45 -0.08 -19.54
CA LYS A 38 -10.07 0.01 -19.04
C LYS A 38 -10.00 -0.31 -17.56
N LEU A 39 -10.98 0.15 -16.77
CA LEU A 39 -11.05 -0.10 -15.33
C LEU A 39 -11.15 -1.60 -15.01
N GLU A 40 -12.06 -2.31 -15.65
CA GLU A 40 -12.24 -3.75 -15.41
C GLU A 40 -11.02 -4.56 -15.90
N ALA A 41 -10.43 -4.17 -17.03
CA ALA A 41 -9.18 -4.78 -17.52
C ALA A 41 -8.01 -4.56 -16.55
N LEU A 42 -7.90 -3.36 -15.98
CA LEU A 42 -6.87 -3.00 -14.99
C LEU A 42 -7.06 -3.79 -13.69
N LYS A 43 -8.28 -3.84 -13.13
CA LYS A 43 -8.56 -4.59 -11.90
C LYS A 43 -8.11 -6.05 -12.00
N LYS A 44 -8.49 -6.71 -13.10
CA LYS A 44 -8.12 -8.11 -13.35
C LYS A 44 -6.60 -8.30 -13.45
N ASP A 45 -5.89 -7.37 -14.09
CA ASP A 45 -4.44 -7.43 -14.21
C ASP A 45 -3.77 -7.26 -12.84
N LEU A 46 -4.22 -6.29 -12.03
CA LEU A 46 -3.71 -6.06 -10.67
C LEU A 46 -3.91 -7.27 -9.76
N GLU A 47 -5.11 -7.87 -9.77
CA GLU A 47 -5.44 -9.06 -8.95
C GLU A 47 -4.60 -10.29 -9.31
N SER A 48 -4.18 -10.42 -10.58
CA SER A 48 -3.38 -11.53 -11.05
C SER A 48 -1.91 -11.49 -10.58
N ARG A 49 -1.44 -10.32 -10.12
CA ARG A 49 -0.02 -10.07 -9.83
C ARG A 49 0.34 -10.44 -8.40
N LYS A 50 1.14 -11.49 -8.24
CA LYS A 50 1.66 -11.96 -6.95
C LYS A 50 3.19 -12.06 -6.97
N PHE A 51 3.80 -11.89 -5.80
CA PHE A 51 5.19 -12.30 -5.59
C PHE A 51 5.28 -13.83 -5.54
N VAL A 52 6.47 -14.39 -5.76
CA VAL A 52 6.72 -15.84 -5.69
C VAL A 52 6.29 -16.43 -4.33
N GLY A 53 6.40 -15.65 -3.25
CA GLY A 53 5.92 -16.02 -1.91
C GLY A 53 4.41 -15.91 -1.68
N GLY A 54 3.61 -15.65 -2.72
CA GLY A 54 2.15 -15.69 -2.66
C GLY A 54 1.45 -14.37 -2.29
N SER A 55 2.18 -13.39 -1.74
CA SER A 55 1.61 -12.07 -1.42
C SER A 55 1.23 -11.29 -2.68
N TYR A 56 0.09 -10.59 -2.64
CA TYR A 56 -0.31 -9.67 -3.71
C TYR A 56 0.72 -8.56 -3.92
N LYS A 57 1.01 -8.24 -5.18
CA LYS A 57 1.84 -7.08 -5.53
C LYS A 57 1.06 -5.78 -5.44
N PHE A 58 -0.20 -5.80 -5.87
CA PHE A 58 -1.07 -4.63 -5.97
C PHE A 58 -2.48 -4.93 -5.43
N PRO A 59 -2.64 -5.20 -4.13
CA PRO A 59 -3.97 -5.43 -3.56
C PRO A 59 -4.83 -4.17 -3.70
N ILE A 60 -6.04 -4.35 -4.25
CA ILE A 60 -7.01 -3.26 -4.43
C ILE A 60 -7.76 -3.04 -3.12
N GLY A 61 -7.78 -1.80 -2.62
CA GLY A 61 -8.45 -1.46 -1.37
C GLY A 61 -8.05 -0.11 -0.77
N GLY A 62 -8.32 0.07 0.52
CA GLY A 62 -7.95 1.25 1.29
C GLY A 62 -8.85 2.47 1.08
N THR A 63 -10.02 2.31 0.48
CA THR A 63 -11.05 3.33 0.27
C THR A 63 -12.12 3.31 1.37
N GLY A 64 -12.89 4.40 1.52
CA GLY A 64 -14.05 4.46 2.42
C GLY A 64 -13.76 4.09 3.88
N ALA A 65 -14.78 3.49 4.53
CA ALA A 65 -14.78 3.14 5.95
C ALA A 65 -14.19 1.74 6.20
N GLY A 66 -12.89 1.61 5.93
CA GLY A 66 -12.08 0.43 6.22
C GLY A 66 -10.75 0.81 6.85
N VAL A 67 -9.77 -0.07 6.74
CA VAL A 67 -8.37 0.23 7.08
C VAL A 67 -7.63 0.63 5.81
N THR A 68 -6.84 1.69 5.88
CA THR A 68 -5.91 2.05 4.81
C THR A 68 -4.48 1.78 5.28
N ASN A 69 -3.51 1.95 4.38
CA ASN A 69 -2.12 1.58 4.61
C ASN A 69 -1.53 2.27 5.86
N ILE A 70 -0.50 1.63 6.44
CA ILE A 70 0.14 2.05 7.68
C ILE A 70 1.32 2.97 7.35
N VAL A 71 1.21 4.23 7.76
CA VAL A 71 2.34 5.17 7.66
C VAL A 71 3.37 4.74 8.70
N HIS A 72 4.60 4.47 8.26
CA HIS A 72 5.64 3.89 9.09
C HIS A 72 7.02 4.48 8.83
N THR A 73 7.95 4.14 9.71
CA THR A 73 9.31 4.70 9.78
C THR A 73 10.36 3.73 9.24
N GLN A 74 11.63 4.08 9.40
CA GLN A 74 12.75 3.28 8.90
C GLN A 74 12.95 1.95 9.65
N GLY A 75 12.75 1.89 10.97
CA GLY A 75 13.06 0.68 11.75
C GLY A 75 14.52 0.26 11.66
N TYR A 76 14.76 -1.05 11.66
CA TYR A 76 16.11 -1.64 11.59
C TYR A 76 16.71 -1.60 10.19
N ILE A 77 15.94 -1.18 9.17
CA ILE A 77 16.43 -1.11 7.79
C ILE A 77 17.49 -0.02 7.61
N HIS A 78 17.38 1.09 8.35
CA HIS A 78 18.25 2.25 8.09
C HIS A 78 18.48 3.17 9.30
N CYS A 79 17.60 3.18 10.30
CA CYS A 79 17.78 4.10 11.44
C CYS A 79 18.85 3.57 12.40
N HIS A 80 19.60 4.47 13.04
CA HIS A 80 20.58 4.14 14.07
C HIS A 80 20.04 4.31 15.51
N THR A 81 18.84 4.87 15.67
CA THR A 81 18.13 5.00 16.96
C THR A 81 16.82 4.21 17.08
N PRO A 82 16.59 3.08 16.37
CA PRO A 82 15.32 2.35 16.49
C PRO A 82 15.28 1.57 17.82
N ALA A 83 14.12 1.53 18.44
CA ALA A 83 13.80 0.62 19.55
C ALA A 83 13.05 -0.64 19.07
N THR A 84 12.53 -0.62 17.83
CA THR A 84 11.88 -1.76 17.17
C THR A 84 11.94 -1.60 15.65
N ASP A 85 11.66 -2.68 14.91
CA ASP A 85 11.57 -2.63 13.46
C ASP A 85 10.23 -2.04 13.00
N ALA A 86 10.23 -1.45 11.80
CA ALA A 86 9.03 -0.87 11.20
C ALA A 86 8.41 -1.78 10.15
N SER A 87 9.18 -2.23 9.16
CA SER A 87 8.61 -2.95 8.02
C SER A 87 8.06 -4.33 8.38
N SER A 88 8.71 -5.08 9.27
CA SER A 88 8.18 -6.37 9.75
C SER A 88 6.90 -6.20 10.56
N MET A 89 6.85 -5.21 11.46
CA MET A 89 5.67 -4.90 12.26
C MET A 89 4.49 -4.49 11.39
N VAL A 90 4.73 -3.61 10.41
CA VAL A 90 3.70 -3.21 9.44
C VAL A 90 3.21 -4.38 8.63
N LYS A 91 4.09 -5.25 8.16
CA LYS A 91 3.71 -6.44 7.40
C LYS A 91 2.82 -7.38 8.23
N ALA A 92 3.22 -7.68 9.46
CA ALA A 92 2.45 -8.55 10.35
C ALA A 92 1.04 -7.99 10.63
N VAL A 93 0.93 -6.69 10.92
CA VAL A 93 -0.37 -6.04 11.19
C VAL A 93 -1.21 -5.93 9.91
N ALA A 94 -0.59 -5.62 8.76
CA ALA A 94 -1.30 -5.51 7.49
C ALA A 94 -1.86 -6.86 6.99
N ASP A 95 -1.21 -7.98 7.35
CA ASP A 95 -1.72 -9.32 7.04
C ASP A 95 -2.98 -9.65 7.85
N GLU A 96 -3.00 -9.31 9.14
CA GLU A 96 -4.18 -9.51 9.99
C GLU A 96 -5.34 -8.59 9.58
N LEU A 97 -5.04 -7.35 9.18
CA LEU A 97 -6.04 -6.34 8.78
C LEU A 97 -6.37 -6.35 7.28
N PHE A 98 -6.03 -7.42 6.57
CA PHE A 98 -6.17 -7.46 5.11
C PHE A 98 -7.65 -7.45 4.66
N GLU A 99 -8.56 -8.07 5.42
CA GLU A 99 -10.00 -8.03 5.12
C GLU A 99 -10.55 -6.60 5.26
N GLU A 100 -10.15 -5.87 6.31
CA GLU A 100 -10.53 -4.48 6.52
C GLU A 100 -9.94 -3.54 5.47
N PHE A 101 -8.79 -3.90 4.88
CA PHE A 101 -8.21 -3.17 3.76
C PHE A 101 -9.05 -3.30 2.48
N GLN A 102 -9.60 -4.49 2.22
CA GLN A 102 -10.42 -4.77 1.03
C GLN A 102 -11.91 -4.45 1.21
N SER A 103 -12.35 -4.06 2.41
CA SER A 103 -13.74 -3.80 2.72
C SER A 103 -13.98 -2.38 3.24
N MET A 104 -15.25 -2.01 3.34
CA MET A 104 -15.70 -0.71 3.87
C MET A 104 -16.77 -0.90 4.96
N LYS A 105 -16.56 -1.89 5.84
CA LYS A 105 -17.54 -2.33 6.85
C LYS A 105 -17.38 -1.65 8.22
N LEU A 106 -16.33 -0.85 8.43
CA LEU A 106 -16.10 -0.17 9.69
C LEU A 106 -17.00 1.06 9.82
N PRO A 107 -17.30 1.56 11.04
CA PRO A 107 -18.11 2.76 11.22
C PRO A 107 -17.46 4.03 10.65
N ALA A 108 -16.13 4.06 10.58
CA ALA A 108 -15.36 5.17 10.04
C ALA A 108 -13.99 4.65 9.53
N LYS A 109 -13.26 5.49 8.81
CA LYS A 109 -11.92 5.15 8.32
C LYS A 109 -10.92 5.04 9.48
N VAL A 110 -10.31 3.87 9.64
CA VAL A 110 -9.29 3.64 10.66
C VAL A 110 -7.91 3.90 10.07
N ARG A 111 -7.09 4.66 10.80
CA ARG A 111 -5.72 5.01 10.44
C ARG A 111 -4.77 4.46 11.48
N VAL A 112 -3.93 3.52 11.08
CA VAL A 112 -2.86 2.97 11.91
C VAL A 112 -1.54 3.60 11.50
N SER A 113 -0.70 3.98 12.46
CA SER A 113 0.64 4.51 12.19
C SER A 113 1.65 3.81 13.08
N MET A 114 2.89 3.71 12.62
CA MET A 114 3.97 3.05 13.34
C MET A 114 5.22 3.93 13.37
N ALA A 115 5.83 4.06 14.55
CA ALA A 115 7.13 4.69 14.71
C ALA A 115 8.09 3.76 15.44
N CYS A 116 9.32 3.68 14.95
CA CYS A 116 10.36 2.80 15.49
C CYS A 116 11.00 3.34 16.78
N CYS A 117 10.76 4.61 17.14
CA CYS A 117 11.19 5.22 18.38
C CYS A 117 10.31 6.44 18.73
N LEU A 118 10.57 7.03 19.90
CA LEU A 118 9.85 8.19 20.43
C LEU A 118 10.00 9.48 19.62
N ASN A 119 10.91 9.54 18.64
CA ASN A 119 11.00 10.68 17.73
C ASN A 119 9.78 10.77 16.79
N MET A 120 8.97 9.71 16.70
CA MET A 120 7.64 9.74 16.11
C MET A 120 7.59 10.39 14.72
N CYS A 121 8.54 10.06 13.83
CA CYS A 121 8.73 10.71 12.52
C CYS A 121 7.56 10.57 11.52
N THR A 122 6.46 9.94 11.92
CA THR A 122 5.25 9.71 11.12
C THR A 122 4.04 10.38 11.78
N ALA A 123 2.87 9.74 11.80
CA ALA A 123 1.67 10.24 12.47
C ALA A 123 1.17 9.30 13.59
N PRO A 124 2.00 8.94 14.59
CA PRO A 124 1.56 8.16 15.74
C PRO A 124 0.90 9.00 16.85
N HIS A 125 1.04 10.35 16.82
CA HIS A 125 0.29 11.31 17.66
C HIS A 125 -0.84 11.92 16.83
#